data_AF-A0AAU4LV16-F1
#
_entry.id   AF-A0AAU4LV16-F1
#
_cell.length_a   1.000
_cell.length_b   1.000
_cell.length_c   1.000
_cell.angle_alpha   90.00
_cell.angle_beta   90.00
_cell.angle_gamma   90.00
#
_symmetry.space_group_name_H-M   'P 1'
#
loop_
_entity.id
_entity.type
_entity.pdbx_description
1 polymer ?
#
loop_
_entity_poly.entity_id
_entity_poly.type
_entity_poly.pdbx_seq_one_letter_code
_entity_poly.pdbx_strand_id
1 'polypeptide(L)'
;MSDVYAVDFALDLHASVPGSVLADLRWHLGIEAGGEREAEDPVGETGDVFPLLAARGPAARIGGVLVGEFARTDSGWSLTARQEVHAEFLPELDSLAERLAWNSSTEGVIGHIRFYEDDVPDLLINRSGRLVKTSLAPAGAATA
;
A
#
# COMPACT_ATOMS: atom_id res chain seq x y z
N MET A 1 5.22 15.21 -16.81
CA MET A 1 6.16 14.25 -16.21
C MET A 1 5.56 13.92 -14.86
N SER A 2 5.31 12.64 -14.57
CA SER A 2 4.54 12.25 -13.38
C SER A 2 5.39 11.30 -12.58
N ASP A 3 5.62 11.64 -11.31
CA ASP A 3 6.41 10.83 -10.39
C ASP A 3 5.54 9.68 -9.89
N VAL A 4 5.56 8.55 -10.61
CA VAL A 4 4.71 7.38 -10.31
C VAL A 4 5.57 6.24 -9.77
N TYR A 5 5.06 5.56 -8.76
CA TYR A 5 5.67 4.40 -8.17
C TYR A 5 4.83 3.16 -8.46
N ALA A 6 5.50 2.07 -8.82
CA ALA A 6 4.93 0.74 -8.81
C ALA A 6 4.91 0.24 -7.37
N VAL A 7 3.73 -0.15 -6.88
CA VAL A 7 3.54 -0.60 -5.50
C VAL A 7 2.84 -1.94 -5.52
N ASP A 8 3.40 -2.92 -4.83
CA ASP A 8 2.83 -4.25 -4.68
C ASP A 8 2.79 -4.63 -3.21
N PHE A 9 1.67 -5.20 -2.78
CA PHE A 9 1.48 -5.84 -1.47
C PHE A 9 0.97 -7.26 -1.67
N ALA A 10 1.53 -8.19 -0.91
CA ALA A 10 1.07 -9.58 -0.83
C ALA A 10 1.36 -10.10 0.57
N LEU A 11 0.33 -10.17 1.41
CA LEU A 11 0.46 -10.54 2.82
C LEU A 11 -0.86 -11.05 3.40
N ASP A 12 -0.73 -11.75 4.51
CA ASP A 12 -1.85 -12.10 5.37
C ASP A 12 -1.85 -11.21 6.62
N LEU A 13 -3.05 -10.94 7.11
CA LEU A 13 -3.32 -10.19 8.33
C LEU A 13 -3.94 -11.11 9.39
N HIS A 14 -3.61 -10.88 10.66
CA HIS A 14 -4.16 -11.66 11.77
C HIS A 14 -5.70 -11.57 11.86
N ALA A 15 -6.35 -12.61 12.40
CA ALA A 15 -7.79 -12.54 12.70
C ALA A 15 -8.15 -11.47 13.74
N SER A 16 -7.21 -11.09 14.59
CA SER A 16 -7.37 -10.09 15.65
C SER A 16 -7.17 -8.64 15.21
N VAL A 17 -7.01 -8.38 13.90
CA VAL A 17 -6.84 -7.01 13.40
C VAL A 17 -8.04 -6.14 13.82
N PRO A 18 -7.79 -4.93 14.36
CA PRO A 18 -8.87 -4.06 14.78
C PRO A 18 -9.83 -3.72 13.64
N GLY A 19 -11.13 -3.65 13.93
CA GLY A 19 -12.16 -3.33 12.93
C GLY A 19 -11.94 -1.99 12.23
N SER A 20 -11.38 -1.00 12.94
CA SER A 20 -11.02 0.31 12.35
C SER A 20 -9.92 0.21 11.30
N VAL A 21 -8.93 -0.68 11.50
CA VAL A 21 -7.87 -0.94 10.51
C VAL A 21 -8.45 -1.65 9.28
N LEU A 22 -9.39 -2.58 9.48
CA LEU A 22 -10.07 -3.26 8.38
C LEU A 22 -10.95 -2.29 7.57
N ALA A 23 -11.66 -1.37 8.23
CA ALA A 23 -12.46 -0.35 7.57
C ALA A 23 -11.58 0.62 6.75
N ASP A 24 -10.48 1.10 7.32
CA ASP A 24 -9.51 1.94 6.62
C ASP A 24 -8.91 1.23 5.39
N LEU A 25 -8.55 -0.06 5.53
CA LEU A 25 -8.06 -0.85 4.41
C LEU A 25 -9.13 -1.05 3.31
N ARG A 26 -10.38 -1.33 3.68
CA ARG A 26 -11.49 -1.46 2.72
C ARG A 26 -11.80 -0.16 2.01
N TRP A 27 -11.64 0.97 2.68
CA TRP A 27 -11.72 2.28 2.05
C TRP A 27 -10.61 2.47 1.02
N HIS A 28 -9.35 2.20 1.39
CA HIS A 28 -8.22 2.25 0.46
C HIS A 28 -8.41 1.32 -0.75
N LEU A 29 -9.09 0.19 -0.59
CA LEU A 29 -9.42 -0.76 -1.66
C LEU A 29 -10.62 -0.36 -2.52
N GLY A 30 -11.36 0.69 -2.14
CA GLY A 30 -12.59 1.12 -2.79
C GLY A 30 -13.80 0.22 -2.53
N ILE A 31 -13.75 -0.64 -1.50
CA ILE A 31 -14.83 -1.57 -1.13
C ILE A 31 -15.88 -0.85 -0.28
N GLU A 32 -15.45 0.02 0.63
CA GLU A 32 -16.33 0.83 1.47
C GLU A 32 -16.23 2.30 1.01
N ALA A 33 -17.38 2.97 0.87
CA ALA A 33 -17.39 4.43 0.78
C ALA A 33 -16.75 4.94 2.07
N GLY A 34 -15.82 5.90 1.98
CA GLY A 34 -15.08 6.39 3.15
C GLY A 34 -16.07 6.87 4.19
N GLY A 35 -16.30 6.03 5.21
CA GLY A 35 -17.30 6.31 6.23
C GLY A 35 -16.92 7.62 6.89
N GLU A 36 -17.79 8.62 6.74
CA GLU A 36 -17.84 9.84 7.53
C GLU A 36 -16.45 10.37 7.95
N ARG A 37 -15.53 10.51 7.01
CA ARG A 37 -14.62 11.65 7.04
C ARG A 37 -15.44 12.84 6.57
N GLU A 38 -16.51 13.15 7.31
CA GLU A 38 -17.28 14.35 7.10
C GLU A 38 -16.30 15.50 7.20
N ALA A 39 -16.33 16.34 6.18
CA ALA A 39 -15.67 17.62 6.14
C ALA A 39 -16.22 18.51 7.27
N GLU A 40 -15.84 18.23 8.52
CA GLU A 40 -15.94 19.19 9.61
C GLU A 40 -14.77 20.16 9.54
N ASP A 41 -14.66 20.88 8.42
CA ASP A 41 -14.09 22.23 8.45
C ASP A 41 -14.50 23.01 7.19
N PRO A 42 -15.35 24.04 7.29
CA PRO A 42 -15.73 24.84 6.13
C PRO A 42 -14.64 25.85 5.71
N VAL A 43 -13.48 25.91 6.38
CA VAL A 43 -12.39 26.83 6.02
C VAL A 43 -11.01 26.25 6.41
N GLY A 44 -10.47 25.33 5.62
CA GLY A 44 -9.08 24.90 5.76
C GLY A 44 -8.83 23.58 5.03
N GLU A 45 -7.93 23.60 4.05
CA GLU A 45 -7.37 22.46 3.30
C GLU A 45 -7.69 21.06 3.87
N THR A 46 -8.89 20.52 3.56
CA THR A 46 -9.10 19.07 3.63
C THR A 46 -8.18 18.47 2.60
N GLY A 47 -6.99 18.04 3.02
CA GLY A 47 -6.09 17.28 2.15
C GLY A 47 -6.88 16.14 1.54
N ASP A 48 -6.99 16.12 0.21
CA ASP A 48 -7.79 15.16 -0.54
C ASP A 48 -7.30 13.74 -0.22
N VAL A 49 -7.94 13.08 0.75
CA VAL A 49 -7.50 11.74 1.13
C VAL A 49 -7.96 10.77 0.05
N PHE A 50 -6.99 10.16 -0.64
CA PHE A 50 -7.23 9.35 -1.83
C PHE A 50 -7.11 7.83 -1.56
N PRO A 51 -8.02 6.99 -2.08
CA PRO A 51 -7.95 5.53 -1.89
C PRO A 51 -6.83 4.91 -2.74
N LEU A 52 -5.67 4.70 -2.10
CA LEU A 52 -4.42 4.23 -2.72
C LEU A 52 -4.50 2.87 -3.44
N LEU A 53 -5.41 1.97 -3.05
CA LEU A 53 -5.47 0.58 -3.53
C LEU A 53 -6.74 0.28 -4.34
N ALA A 54 -7.46 1.31 -4.80
CA ALA A 54 -8.76 1.18 -5.43
C ALA A 54 -8.71 1.08 -6.97
N ALA A 55 -7.59 1.44 -7.61
CA ALA A 55 -7.51 1.40 -9.06
C ALA A 55 -7.55 -0.05 -9.58
N ARG A 56 -8.22 -0.24 -10.72
CA ARG A 56 -8.44 -1.53 -11.39
C ARG A 56 -8.27 -1.36 -12.89
N GLY A 57 -8.00 -2.45 -13.60
CA GLY A 57 -7.83 -2.46 -15.05
C GLY A 57 -6.36 -2.39 -15.48
N PRO A 58 -6.07 -2.14 -16.76
CA PRO A 58 -4.69 -2.14 -17.27
C PRO A 58 -3.85 -1.04 -16.61
N ALA A 59 -2.63 -1.39 -16.20
CA ALA A 59 -1.67 -0.42 -15.67
C ALA A 59 -1.09 0.43 -16.82
N ALA A 60 -0.95 1.75 -16.62
CA ALA A 60 -0.55 2.66 -17.69
C ALA A 60 0.97 2.71 -17.91
N ARG A 61 1.77 2.43 -16.87
CA ARG A 61 3.22 2.60 -16.79
C ARG A 61 3.96 1.33 -16.44
N ILE A 62 3.41 0.51 -15.54
CA ILE A 62 4.12 -0.66 -14.98
C ILE A 62 3.77 -1.97 -15.70
N GLY A 63 2.94 -1.91 -16.76
CA GLY A 63 2.43 -3.06 -17.51
C GLY A 63 1.52 -3.97 -16.68
N GLY A 64 0.80 -4.90 -17.31
CA GLY A 64 -0.12 -5.81 -16.61
C GLY A 64 -1.40 -5.12 -16.11
N VAL A 65 -1.94 -5.60 -14.99
CA VAL A 65 -3.24 -5.17 -14.44
C VAL A 65 -3.06 -4.65 -13.01
N LEU A 66 -3.80 -3.60 -12.66
CA LEU A 66 -3.94 -3.06 -11.31
C LEU A 66 -4.96 -3.90 -10.53
N VAL A 67 -4.57 -4.30 -9.33
CA VAL A 67 -5.29 -5.28 -8.51
C VAL A 67 -5.42 -4.76 -7.09
N GLY A 68 -6.53 -5.09 -6.43
CA GLY A 68 -6.75 -4.86 -5.01
C GLY A 68 -7.78 -5.86 -4.53
N GLU A 69 -7.31 -7.01 -4.07
CA GLU A 69 -8.13 -8.12 -3.61
C GLU A 69 -7.91 -8.34 -2.12
N PHE A 70 -9.02 -8.53 -1.41
CA PHE A 70 -9.01 -8.71 0.03
C PHE A 70 -10.05 -9.74 0.43
N ALA A 71 -9.58 -10.85 1.02
CA ALA A 71 -10.41 -12.01 1.31
C ALA A 71 -10.31 -12.41 2.78
N ARG A 72 -11.43 -12.86 3.34
CA ARG A 72 -11.44 -13.52 4.65
C ARG A 72 -10.86 -14.93 4.49
N THR A 73 -10.06 -15.35 5.47
CA THR A 73 -9.56 -16.72 5.59
C THR A 73 -9.97 -17.33 6.95
N ASP A 74 -9.67 -18.61 7.15
CA ASP A 74 -9.92 -19.28 8.44
C ASP A 74 -9.08 -18.69 9.58
N SER A 75 -7.90 -18.14 9.27
CA SER A 75 -6.91 -17.63 10.23
C SER A 75 -6.82 -16.10 10.27
N GLY A 76 -7.55 -15.39 9.41
CA GLY A 76 -7.50 -13.93 9.35
C GLY A 76 -7.98 -13.39 8.02
N TRP A 77 -7.11 -12.64 7.34
CA TRP A 77 -7.40 -12.04 6.04
C TRP A 77 -6.19 -12.16 5.12
N SER A 78 -6.41 -12.20 3.83
CA SER A 78 -5.36 -12.19 2.81
C SER A 78 -5.54 -10.98 1.90
N LEU A 79 -4.47 -10.25 1.64
CA LEU A 79 -4.41 -9.05 0.82
C LEU A 79 -3.44 -9.25 -0.35
N THR A 80 -3.89 -8.92 -1.55
CA THR A 80 -3.00 -8.72 -2.69
C THR A 80 -3.38 -7.42 -3.39
N ALA A 81 -2.43 -6.51 -3.54
CA ALA A 81 -2.65 -5.25 -4.25
C ALA A 81 -1.45 -4.92 -5.15
N ARG A 82 -1.73 -4.34 -6.31
CA ARG A 82 -0.75 -3.85 -7.27
C ARG A 82 -1.24 -2.54 -7.88
N GLN A 83 -0.49 -1.47 -7.70
CA GLN A 83 -0.94 -0.10 -7.92
C GLN A 83 0.13 0.78 -8.57
N GLU A 84 -0.34 1.83 -9.24
CA GLU A 84 0.44 2.98 -9.67
C GLU A 84 0.12 4.14 -8.74
N VAL A 85 1.07 4.56 -7.92
CA VAL A 85 0.87 5.58 -6.88
C VAL A 85 1.71 6.80 -7.18
N HIS A 86 1.09 7.99 -7.20
CA HIS A 86 1.82 9.24 -7.37
C HIS A 86 2.69 9.55 -6.15
N ALA A 87 3.84 10.19 -6.37
CA ALA A 87 4.81 10.50 -5.32
C ALA A 87 4.24 11.36 -4.19
N GLU A 88 3.23 12.19 -4.48
CA GLU A 88 2.52 13.00 -3.49
C GLU A 88 1.83 12.16 -2.41
N PHE A 89 1.48 10.90 -2.72
CA PHE A 89 0.79 9.99 -1.81
C PHE A 89 1.72 8.98 -1.12
N LEU A 90 3.04 9.12 -1.25
CA LEU A 90 4.00 8.24 -0.57
C LEU A 90 3.91 8.32 0.96
N PRO A 91 3.71 9.48 1.61
CA PRO A 91 3.54 9.54 3.07
C PRO A 91 2.35 8.72 3.57
N GLU A 92 1.23 8.77 2.86
CA GLU A 92 0.02 8.00 3.16
C GLU A 92 0.26 6.51 2.90
N LEU A 93 0.97 6.18 1.83
CA LEU A 93 1.35 4.81 1.51
C LEU A 93 2.27 4.20 2.58
N ASP A 94 3.28 4.95 3.03
CA ASP A 94 4.20 4.51 4.09
C ASP A 94 3.41 4.28 5.39
N SER A 95 2.50 5.20 5.73
CA SER A 95 1.61 5.05 6.88
C SER A 95 0.71 3.81 6.79
N LEU A 96 0.18 3.51 5.60
CA LEU A 96 -0.60 2.29 5.35
C LEU A 96 0.29 1.05 5.46
N ALA A 97 1.49 1.06 4.88
CA ALA A 97 2.42 -0.06 4.91
C ALA A 97 2.87 -0.39 6.35
N GLU A 98 3.09 0.62 7.20
CA GLU A 98 3.39 0.43 8.62
C GLU A 98 2.22 -0.22 9.35
N ARG A 99 0.98 0.25 9.12
CA ARG A 99 -0.22 -0.38 9.69
C ARG A 99 -0.38 -1.83 9.22
N LEU A 100 -0.11 -2.10 7.95
CA LEU A 100 -0.16 -3.45 7.38
C LEU A 100 0.89 -4.35 8.04
N ALA A 101 2.15 -3.92 8.15
CA ALA A 101 3.21 -4.69 8.80
C ALA A 101 2.87 -5.01 10.26
N TRP A 102 2.40 -4.03 11.03
CA TRP A 102 2.01 -4.20 12.43
C TRP A 102 0.92 -5.26 12.63
N ASN A 103 0.00 -5.36 11.68
CA ASN A 103 -1.16 -6.25 11.73
C ASN A 103 -0.96 -7.56 10.94
N SER A 104 0.20 -7.74 10.31
CA SER A 104 0.48 -8.86 9.42
C SER A 104 0.83 -10.12 10.19
N SER A 105 0.27 -11.25 9.77
CA SER A 105 0.71 -12.59 10.17
C SER A 105 1.83 -13.13 9.28
N THR A 106 2.19 -12.43 8.21
CA THR A 106 3.29 -12.77 7.31
C THR A 106 4.57 -12.11 7.82
N GLU A 107 5.53 -12.91 8.27
CA GLU A 107 6.88 -12.46 8.57
C GLU A 107 7.74 -12.48 7.29
N GLY A 108 8.59 -11.48 7.09
CA GLY A 108 9.41 -11.36 5.88
C GLY A 108 8.82 -10.39 4.86
N VAL A 109 9.00 -10.67 3.56
CA VAL A 109 8.57 -9.75 2.49
C VAL A 109 7.06 -9.72 2.40
N ILE A 110 6.47 -8.53 2.55
CA ILE A 110 5.02 -8.27 2.45
C ILE A 110 4.65 -7.41 1.24
N GLY A 111 5.66 -6.96 0.48
CA GLY A 111 5.47 -6.12 -0.69
C GLY A 111 6.77 -5.55 -1.23
N HIS A 112 6.64 -4.68 -2.24
CA HIS A 112 7.75 -3.92 -2.79
C HIS A 112 7.28 -2.62 -3.40
N ILE A 113 8.21 -1.67 -3.53
CA ILE A 113 7.98 -0.38 -4.16
C ILE A 113 9.17 0.02 -5.03
N ARG A 114 8.91 0.60 -6.19
CA ARG A 114 9.95 1.16 -7.07
C ARG A 114 9.41 2.35 -7.84
N PHE A 115 10.28 3.28 -8.21
CA PHE A 115 9.93 4.24 -9.24
C PHE A 115 9.66 3.49 -10.55
N TYR A 116 8.66 3.91 -11.32
CA TYR A 116 8.20 3.09 -12.46
C TYR A 116 9.27 2.91 -13.56
N GLU A 117 10.22 3.84 -13.67
CA GLU A 117 11.34 3.79 -14.62
C GLU A 117 12.55 3.02 -14.08
N ASP A 118 12.57 2.68 -12.79
CA ASP A 118 13.64 1.89 -12.19
C ASP A 118 13.38 0.39 -12.37
N ASP A 119 14.43 -0.36 -12.68
CA ASP A 119 14.35 -1.82 -12.77
C ASP A 119 14.34 -2.52 -11.40
N VAL A 120 14.90 -1.87 -10.37
CA VAL A 120 15.19 -2.51 -9.09
C VAL A 120 14.31 -1.92 -7.98
N PRO A 121 13.55 -2.74 -7.23
CA PRO A 121 12.69 -2.25 -6.17
C PRO A 121 13.37 -2.23 -4.79
N ASP A 122 12.75 -1.47 -3.91
CA ASP A 122 12.89 -1.64 -2.47
C ASP A 122 11.85 -2.66 -1.98
N LEU A 123 12.29 -3.62 -1.18
CA LEU A 123 11.41 -4.56 -0.49
C LEU A 123 10.80 -3.92 0.75
N LEU A 124 9.52 -4.22 0.97
CA LEU A 124 8.79 -3.94 2.20
C LEU A 124 8.77 -5.22 3.04
N ILE A 125 9.46 -5.21 4.18
CA ILE A 125 9.67 -6.39 5.01
C ILE A 125 9.02 -6.17 6.36
N ASN A 126 8.09 -7.04 6.74
CA ASN A 126 7.63 -7.15 8.12
C ASN A 126 8.68 -7.88 8.95
N ARG A 127 9.16 -7.22 10.01
CA ARG A 127 10.00 -7.83 11.04
C ARG A 127 9.34 -7.65 12.38
N SER A 128 8.65 -8.68 12.86
CA SER A 128 7.98 -8.70 14.16
C SER A 128 7.02 -7.51 14.36
N GLY A 129 6.21 -7.22 13.34
CA GLY A 129 5.25 -6.11 13.34
C GLY A 129 5.85 -4.75 12.95
N ARG A 130 7.15 -4.67 12.64
CA ARG A 130 7.79 -3.43 12.19
C ARG A 130 8.10 -3.49 10.71
N LEU A 131 7.67 -2.47 9.98
CA LEU A 131 8.07 -2.28 8.59
C LEU A 131 9.56 -1.93 8.49
N VAL A 132 10.28 -2.64 7.63
CA VAL A 132 11.67 -2.36 7.25
C VAL A 132 11.75 -2.31 5.74
N LYS A 133 12.23 -1.19 5.20
CA LYS A 133 12.51 -1.03 3.78
C LYS A 133 13.93 -1.49 3.48
N THR A 134 14.13 -2.31 2.45
CA THR A 134 15.47 -2.79 2.05
C THR A 134 15.62 -2.70 0.55
N SER A 135 16.58 -1.90 0.10
CA SER A 135 16.87 -1.79 -1.33
C SER A 135 17.50 -3.07 -1.87
N LEU A 136 17.04 -3.51 -3.04
CA LEU A 136 17.70 -4.57 -3.80
C LEU A 136 18.78 -4.03 -4.75
N ALA A 137 18.97 -2.71 -4.79
CA ALA A 137 20.04 -2.12 -5.58
C ALA A 137 21.39 -2.72 -5.16
N PRO A 138 22.23 -3.14 -6.13
CA PRO A 138 23.56 -3.66 -5.80
C PRO A 138 24.36 -2.59 -5.05
N ALA A 139 24.97 -2.98 -3.93
CA ALA A 139 25.79 -2.09 -3.12
C ALA A 139 26.90 -1.47 -3.98
N GLY A 140 26.78 -0.18 -4.31
CA GLY A 140 27.72 0.54 -5.18
C GLY A 140 27.09 1.22 -6.40
N ALA A 141 25.81 0.98 -6.71
CA ALA A 141 25.07 1.75 -7.71
C ALA A 141 24.55 3.07 -7.12
N ALA A 142 25.46 3.93 -6.65
CA ALA A 142 25.15 5.34 -6.61
C ALA A 142 25.08 5.81 -8.07
N THR A 143 23.90 6.24 -8.47
CA THR A 143 23.52 6.76 -9.79
C THR A 143 24.64 7.52 -10.51
N ALA A 144 24.93 7.10 -11.74
CA ALA A 144 25.61 7.93 -12.74
C ALA A 144 24.60 8.87 -13.41
#